data_AF-A0A0S8KJ19-F1
#
_entry.id   AF-A0A0S8KJ19-F1
#
_cell.length_a   1.000
_cell.length_b   1.000
_cell.length_c   1.000
_cell.angle_alpha   90.00
_cell.angle_beta   90.00
_cell.angle_gamma   90.00
#
_symmetry.space_group_name_H-M   'P 1'
#
loop_
_entity.id
_entity.type
_entity.pdbx_description
1 polymer ?
#
loop_
_entity_poly.entity_id
_entity_poly.type
_entity_poly.pdbx_seq_one_letter_code
_entity_poly.pdbx_strand_id
1 'polypeptide(L)'
;MKLTKCTNRRELLKTLGALPLIGSLLPQSAKAKSKDKNVDAVTSPTYVTRSDKLEYARLKNLNLNDPKTVANQKKMPIGKIGNLTLGRLISGSNLISMNMHARDLDYVRALAAHYNTEERIFMTLKHCEEYGINSAVLKNHNFKQFRLSKYWDEWGGKMKWLADVITTDINQYERLLVEHLELGASAAYLWGGASDIWYHRNKKGNIIKAFEIMKK
;
A
#
# COMPACT_ATOMS: atom_id res chain seq x y z
N MET A 1 19.00 52.29 5.02
CA MET A 1 18.74 50.98 4.39
C MET A 1 19.22 49.88 5.34
N LYS A 2 18.33 49.22 6.09
CA LYS A 2 18.69 48.15 7.04
C LYS A 2 18.50 46.80 6.36
N LEU A 3 19.58 46.01 6.27
CA LEU A 3 19.58 44.64 5.78
C LEU A 3 19.15 43.70 6.92
N THR A 4 18.04 43.01 6.74
CA THR A 4 17.50 41.98 7.62
C THR A 4 18.31 40.69 7.46
N LYS A 5 18.89 40.18 8.56
CA LYS A 5 19.63 38.91 8.59
C LYS A 5 18.64 37.76 8.72
N CYS A 6 18.58 36.89 7.72
CA CYS A 6 17.69 35.73 7.68
C CYS A 6 18.21 34.61 8.60
N THR A 7 17.39 34.16 9.57
CA THR A 7 17.76 33.13 10.55
C THR A 7 17.72 31.74 9.91
N ASN A 8 18.83 31.01 9.98
CA ASN A 8 19.03 29.73 9.32
C ASN A 8 18.33 28.60 10.10
N ARG A 9 17.44 27.83 9.46
CA ARG A 9 16.61 26.77 10.07
C ARG A 9 17.41 25.68 10.82
N ARG A 10 18.71 25.56 10.55
CA ARG A 10 19.63 24.61 11.23
C ARG A 10 19.90 24.96 12.70
N GLU A 11 19.84 26.22 13.10
CA GLU A 11 20.11 26.59 14.51
C GLU A 11 18.93 26.22 15.43
N LEU A 12 17.70 26.27 14.91
CA LEU A 12 16.49 25.89 15.65
C LEU A 12 16.45 24.38 15.98
N LEU A 13 17.08 23.55 15.15
CA LEU A 13 17.13 22.10 15.37
C LEU A 13 18.23 21.70 16.36
N LYS A 14 19.27 22.52 16.53
CA LYS A 14 20.33 22.25 17.51
C LYS A 14 19.86 22.46 18.95
N THR A 15 18.94 23.39 19.19
CA THR A 15 18.40 23.67 20.53
C THR A 15 17.40 22.61 21.01
N LEU A 16 16.81 21.83 20.11
CA LEU A 16 15.90 20.71 20.46
C LEU A 16 16.63 19.43 20.89
N GLY A 17 17.93 19.31 20.64
CA GLY A 17 18.74 18.14 21.01
C GLY A 17 19.37 18.20 22.42
N ALA A 18 19.10 19.25 23.20
CA ALA A 18 19.80 19.54 24.47
C ALA A 18 18.88 19.56 25.71
N LEU A 19 17.75 18.86 25.67
CA LEU A 19 16.96 18.59 26.89
C LEU A 19 17.44 17.27 27.51
N PRO A 20 17.93 17.26 28.76
CA PRO A 20 18.39 16.04 29.38
C PRO A 20 17.22 15.08 29.62
N LEU A 21 17.44 13.81 29.25
CA LEU A 21 16.67 12.67 29.73
C LEU A 21 16.63 12.71 31.27
N ILE A 22 15.50 13.11 31.85
CA ILE A 22 15.19 12.84 33.25
C ILE A 22 14.11 11.77 33.24
N GLY A 23 14.56 10.53 33.27
CA GLY A 23 13.74 9.36 33.56
C GLY A 23 14.20 8.74 34.86
N SER A 24 13.52 9.05 35.98
CA SER A 24 13.29 8.13 37.10
C SER A 24 12.50 8.80 38.23
N LEU A 25 11.32 8.21 38.52
CA LEU A 25 10.63 8.14 39.83
C LEU A 25 9.98 9.42 40.40
N LEU A 26 8.68 9.61 40.12
CA LEU A 26 7.69 10.13 41.07
C LEU A 26 6.33 9.42 40.87
N PRO A 27 5.54 9.21 41.96
CA PRO A 27 4.45 8.24 42.01
C PRO A 27 3.17 8.73 41.30
N GLN A 28 2.29 7.77 41.01
CA GLN A 28 0.92 7.95 40.53
C GLN A 28 0.22 9.16 41.18
N SER A 29 -0.18 10.15 40.38
CA SER A 29 -1.46 10.90 40.48
C SER A 29 -1.37 12.26 39.78
N ALA A 30 -1.63 12.28 38.47
CA ALA A 30 -2.12 13.48 37.81
C ALA A 30 -3.00 13.06 36.64
N LYS A 31 -4.30 12.89 36.91
CA LYS A 31 -5.33 12.91 35.86
C LYS A 31 -5.35 14.31 35.25
N ALA A 32 -4.48 14.56 34.28
CA ALA A 32 -4.66 15.67 33.37
C ALA A 32 -5.86 15.33 32.46
N LYS A 33 -7.05 15.81 32.84
CA LYS A 33 -8.24 15.74 32.00
C LYS A 33 -7.97 16.54 30.72
N SER A 34 -7.70 15.85 29.62
CA SER A 34 -7.81 16.46 28.30
C SER A 34 -9.28 16.88 28.13
N LYS A 35 -9.50 18.10 27.65
CA LYS A 35 -10.83 18.70 27.49
C LYS A 35 -11.54 18.24 26.21
N ASP A 36 -11.03 17.17 25.60
CA ASP A 36 -11.52 16.64 24.34
C ASP A 36 -11.81 15.14 24.51
N LYS A 37 -13.11 14.80 24.64
CA LYS A 37 -13.59 13.43 24.92
C LYS A 37 -13.41 12.46 23.75
N ASN A 38 -12.69 12.85 22.69
CA ASN A 38 -12.52 12.08 21.46
C ASN A 38 -11.12 11.49 21.26
N VAL A 39 -10.18 11.70 22.20
CA VAL A 39 -8.81 11.20 22.06
C VAL A 39 -8.39 10.51 23.35
N ASP A 40 -8.37 9.17 23.33
CA ASP A 40 -7.71 8.39 24.39
C ASP A 40 -6.19 8.59 24.26
N ALA A 41 -5.62 9.23 25.27
CA ALA A 41 -4.20 9.55 25.33
C ALA A 41 -3.38 8.30 25.67
N VAL A 42 -2.82 7.65 24.66
CA VAL A 42 -1.66 6.76 24.78
C VAL A 42 -0.68 7.14 23.68
N THR A 43 0.58 7.40 24.06
CA THR A 43 1.67 7.80 23.17
C THR A 43 2.05 6.63 22.25
N SER A 44 1.62 6.64 20.99
CA SER A 44 2.09 5.75 19.92
C SER A 44 1.83 6.36 18.53
N PRO A 45 2.58 5.99 17.48
CA PRO A 45 2.65 6.75 16.22
C PRO A 45 1.40 6.67 15.33
N THR A 46 0.38 5.89 15.70
CA THR A 46 -0.83 5.69 14.89
C THR A 46 -2.06 5.65 15.80
N TYR A 47 -2.67 6.81 16.05
CA TYR A 47 -3.98 6.85 16.73
C TYR A 47 -5.03 6.23 15.79
N VAL A 48 -5.57 5.06 16.14
CA VAL A 48 -6.83 4.59 15.54
C VAL A 48 -7.95 5.44 16.12
N THR A 49 -8.44 6.37 15.32
CA THR A 49 -9.47 7.31 15.74
C THR A 49 -10.84 6.63 15.79
N ARG A 50 -11.81 7.28 16.47
CA ARG A 50 -13.20 6.84 16.41
C ARG A 50 -13.73 6.82 14.97
N SER A 51 -13.35 7.82 14.16
CA SER A 51 -13.68 7.86 12.74
C SER A 51 -13.13 6.66 11.98
N ASP A 52 -11.90 6.22 12.27
CA ASP A 52 -11.31 5.05 11.61
C ASP A 52 -12.10 3.77 11.90
N LYS A 53 -12.56 3.58 13.15
CA LYS A 53 -13.36 2.40 13.53
C LYS A 53 -14.72 2.40 12.84
N LEU A 54 -15.37 3.57 12.76
CA LEU A 54 -16.64 3.71 12.05
C LEU A 54 -16.47 3.46 10.56
N GLU A 55 -15.40 3.98 9.97
CA GLU A 55 -15.10 3.82 8.56
C GLU A 55 -14.75 2.37 8.21
N TYR A 56 -13.97 1.70 9.06
CA TYR A 56 -13.72 0.26 8.94
C TYR A 56 -15.03 -0.53 8.89
N ALA A 57 -15.94 -0.28 9.83
CA ALA A 57 -17.23 -0.96 9.88
C ALA A 57 -18.09 -0.66 8.64
N ARG A 58 -18.09 0.59 8.18
CA ARG A 58 -18.81 1.01 6.96
C ARG A 58 -18.27 0.28 5.73
N LEU A 59 -16.96 0.26 5.54
CA LEU A 59 -16.31 -0.34 4.37
C LEU A 59 -16.40 -1.86 4.37
N LYS A 60 -16.25 -2.50 5.54
CA LYS A 60 -16.37 -3.95 5.65
C LYS A 60 -17.78 -4.43 5.28
N ASN A 61 -18.79 -3.63 5.59
CA ASN A 61 -20.19 -3.91 5.25
C ASN A 61 -20.66 -3.20 3.96
N LEU A 62 -19.74 -2.61 3.18
CA LEU A 62 -20.12 -1.88 1.96
C LEU A 62 -20.68 -2.84 0.92
N ASN A 63 -21.95 -2.65 0.58
CA ASN A 63 -22.55 -3.33 -0.57
C ASN A 63 -22.12 -2.65 -1.87
N LEU A 64 -21.25 -3.31 -2.63
CA LEU A 64 -20.77 -2.82 -3.93
C LEU A 64 -21.84 -2.71 -5.00
N ASN A 65 -23.00 -3.35 -4.81
CA ASN A 65 -24.12 -3.32 -5.74
C ASN A 65 -25.20 -2.30 -5.34
N ASP A 66 -25.02 -1.56 -4.24
CA ASP A 66 -25.93 -0.49 -3.84
C ASP A 66 -26.01 0.61 -4.91
N PRO A 67 -27.19 1.17 -5.22
CA PRO A 67 -27.34 2.18 -6.26
C PRO A 67 -26.42 3.40 -6.11
N LYS A 68 -26.15 3.86 -4.89
CA LYS A 68 -25.25 5.00 -4.65
C LYS A 68 -23.80 4.62 -4.95
N THR A 69 -23.38 3.44 -4.51
CA THR A 69 -22.03 2.91 -4.82
C THR A 69 -21.85 2.73 -6.32
N VAL A 70 -22.81 2.11 -7.01
CA VAL A 70 -22.78 1.95 -8.47
C VAL A 70 -22.74 3.29 -9.20
N ALA A 71 -23.49 4.29 -8.73
CA ALA A 71 -23.44 5.64 -9.29
C ALA A 71 -22.06 6.30 -9.12
N ASN A 72 -21.38 6.07 -7.99
CA ASN A 72 -20.01 6.52 -7.79
C ASN A 72 -19.02 5.78 -8.69
N GLN A 73 -19.12 4.45 -8.80
CA GLN A 73 -18.28 3.63 -9.65
C GLN A 73 -18.35 4.03 -11.13
N LYS A 74 -19.55 4.38 -11.62
CA LYS A 74 -19.76 4.84 -13.02
C LYS A 74 -19.00 6.12 -13.36
N LYS A 75 -18.53 6.89 -12.38
CA LYS A 75 -17.70 8.08 -12.60
C LYS A 75 -16.26 7.73 -12.98
N MET A 76 -15.80 6.52 -12.67
CA MET A 76 -14.47 6.05 -13.06
C MET A 76 -14.45 5.73 -14.56
N PRO A 77 -13.60 6.39 -15.37
CA PRO A 77 -13.41 5.98 -16.74
C PRO A 77 -12.88 4.55 -16.81
N ILE A 78 -13.35 3.77 -17.77
CA ILE A 78 -12.94 2.37 -17.95
C ILE A 78 -12.22 2.18 -19.28
N GLY A 79 -11.29 1.23 -19.30
CA GLY A 79 -10.59 0.76 -20.49
C GLY A 79 -10.59 -0.77 -20.55
N LYS A 80 -10.20 -1.33 -21.70
CA LYS A 80 -10.00 -2.77 -21.86
C LYS A 80 -8.54 -3.10 -22.09
N ILE A 81 -8.05 -4.14 -21.42
CA ILE A 81 -6.76 -4.77 -21.68
C ILE A 81 -7.04 -6.27 -21.87
N GLY A 82 -6.89 -6.75 -23.11
CA GLY A 82 -7.36 -8.09 -23.47
C GLY A 82 -8.85 -8.26 -23.18
N ASN A 83 -9.19 -9.29 -22.40
CA ASN A 83 -10.55 -9.56 -21.93
C ASN A 83 -10.93 -8.82 -20.63
N LEU A 84 -10.00 -8.11 -19.99
CA LEU A 84 -10.25 -7.42 -18.73
C LEU A 84 -10.80 -6.01 -18.98
N THR A 85 -11.91 -5.69 -18.30
CA THR A 85 -12.41 -4.31 -18.20
C THR A 85 -11.91 -3.70 -16.90
N LEU A 86 -11.03 -2.71 -17.01
CA LEU A 86 -10.32 -2.10 -15.90
C LEU A 86 -10.68 -0.62 -15.76
N GLY A 87 -10.73 -0.13 -14.52
CA GLY A 87 -10.76 1.32 -14.26
C GLY A 87 -9.49 1.99 -14.77
N ARG A 88 -9.57 3.28 -15.10
CA ARG A 88 -8.43 4.08 -15.58
C ARG A 88 -7.33 4.20 -14.52
N LEU A 89 -7.68 4.02 -13.25
CA LEU A 89 -6.73 3.95 -12.13
C LEU A 89 -6.55 2.49 -11.69
N ILE A 90 -5.31 2.13 -11.38
CA ILE A 90 -4.90 0.82 -10.86
C ILE A 90 -4.17 1.06 -9.54
N SER A 91 -4.57 0.36 -8.47
CA SER A 91 -3.90 0.49 -7.17
C SER A 91 -2.54 -0.20 -7.18
N GLY A 92 -1.48 0.45 -6.70
CA GLY A 92 -0.17 -0.17 -6.50
C GLY A 92 -0.09 -0.99 -5.20
N SER A 93 0.99 -1.76 -5.04
CA SER A 93 1.27 -2.61 -3.86
C SER A 93 2.41 -2.14 -2.97
N ASN A 94 3.09 -1.03 -3.28
CA ASN A 94 4.28 -0.64 -2.51
C ASN A 94 4.00 -0.40 -1.02
N LEU A 95 2.81 0.12 -0.69
CA LEU A 95 2.33 0.29 0.68
C LEU A 95 2.02 -1.04 1.38
N ILE A 96 1.77 -2.11 0.63
CA ILE A 96 1.52 -3.47 1.14
C ILE A 96 2.85 -4.20 1.38
N SER A 97 3.85 -3.99 0.53
CA SER A 97 5.20 -4.59 0.67
C SER A 97 6.19 -3.74 1.48
N MET A 98 5.82 -2.52 1.87
CA MET A 98 6.70 -1.55 2.53
C MET A 98 7.95 -1.20 1.69
N ASN A 99 7.78 -1.20 0.37
CA ASN A 99 8.82 -0.80 -0.59
C ASN A 99 8.71 0.71 -0.83
N MET A 100 9.22 1.48 0.13
CA MET A 100 9.01 2.94 0.20
C MET A 100 9.91 3.76 -0.72
N HIS A 101 10.93 3.16 -1.34
CA HIS A 101 11.93 3.86 -2.15
C HIS A 101 12.54 5.09 -1.45
N ALA A 102 12.70 5.01 -0.13
CA ALA A 102 13.07 6.14 0.73
C ALA A 102 14.58 6.37 0.83
N ARG A 103 15.39 5.79 -0.08
CA ARG A 103 16.86 5.83 -0.07
C ARG A 103 17.42 5.45 1.30
N ASP A 104 18.05 6.40 1.98
CA ASP A 104 18.75 6.30 3.27
C ASP A 104 17.86 6.61 4.48
N LEU A 105 16.55 6.81 4.28
CA LEU A 105 15.60 7.09 5.36
C LEU A 105 14.96 5.79 5.88
N ASP A 106 15.75 4.98 6.60
CA ASP A 106 15.31 3.66 7.09
C ASP A 106 14.06 3.71 7.97
N TYR A 107 13.88 4.80 8.74
CA TYR A 107 12.71 5.01 9.60
C TYR A 107 11.39 5.06 8.82
N VAL A 108 11.42 5.40 7.52
CA VAL A 108 10.21 5.47 6.67
C VAL A 108 9.60 4.10 6.47
N ARG A 109 10.43 3.05 6.37
CA ARG A 109 9.93 1.67 6.29
C ARG A 109 9.21 1.28 7.59
N ALA A 110 9.80 1.60 8.74
CA ALA A 110 9.19 1.33 10.04
C ALA A 110 7.86 2.09 10.19
N LEU A 111 7.83 3.38 9.85
CA LEU A 111 6.60 4.18 9.88
C LEU A 111 5.52 3.61 8.95
N ALA A 112 5.89 3.22 7.73
CA ALA A 112 4.96 2.60 6.78
C ALA A 112 4.41 1.27 7.30
N ALA A 113 5.23 0.44 7.94
CA ALA A 113 4.78 -0.83 8.52
C ALA A 113 3.81 -0.62 9.70
N HIS A 114 4.02 0.42 10.52
CA HIS A 114 3.11 0.76 11.62
C HIS A 114 1.79 1.41 11.16
N TYR A 115 1.78 2.01 9.97
CA TYR A 115 0.56 2.63 9.41
C TYR A 115 -0.25 1.66 8.55
N ASN A 116 0.40 0.89 7.67
CA ASN A 116 -0.24 -0.01 6.72
C ASN A 116 -0.53 -1.37 7.33
N THR A 117 -1.47 -1.41 8.28
CA THR A 117 -1.99 -2.67 8.84
C THR A 117 -2.89 -3.39 7.83
N GLU A 118 -3.18 -4.67 8.07
CA GLU A 118 -4.11 -5.46 7.25
C GLU A 118 -5.46 -4.75 7.08
N GLU A 119 -6.00 -4.20 8.17
CA GLU A 119 -7.27 -3.45 8.18
C GLU A 119 -7.20 -2.22 7.27
N ARG A 120 -6.12 -1.43 7.36
CA ARG A 120 -5.94 -0.21 6.55
C ARG A 120 -5.79 -0.56 5.06
N ILE A 121 -5.12 -1.65 4.76
CA ILE A 121 -4.98 -2.16 3.38
C ILE A 121 -6.36 -2.55 2.84
N PHE A 122 -7.16 -3.30 3.60
CA PHE A 122 -8.50 -3.72 3.16
C PHE A 122 -9.46 -2.54 3.02
N MET A 123 -9.41 -1.56 3.94
CA MET A 123 -10.15 -0.31 3.82
C MET A 123 -9.77 0.44 2.54
N THR A 124 -8.48 0.53 2.23
CA THR A 124 -7.99 1.18 1.00
C THR A 124 -8.52 0.49 -0.24
N LEU A 125 -8.44 -0.85 -0.30
CA LEU A 125 -8.96 -1.61 -1.43
C LEU A 125 -10.49 -1.48 -1.55
N LYS A 126 -11.25 -1.46 -0.44
CA LYS A 126 -12.70 -1.21 -0.50
C LYS A 126 -13.05 0.20 -0.96
N HIS A 127 -12.29 1.21 -0.53
CA HIS A 127 -12.45 2.57 -1.05
C HIS A 127 -12.18 2.64 -2.54
N CYS A 128 -11.15 1.94 -3.03
CA CYS A 128 -10.91 1.82 -4.46
C CYS A 128 -12.18 1.31 -5.17
N GLU A 129 -12.76 0.19 -4.69
CA GLU A 129 -13.98 -0.38 -5.28
C GLU A 129 -15.21 0.54 -5.17
N GLU A 130 -15.36 1.27 -4.07
CA GLU A 130 -16.45 2.22 -3.87
C GLU A 130 -16.49 3.30 -4.96
N TYR A 131 -15.31 3.70 -5.44
CA TYR A 131 -15.15 4.73 -6.47
C TYR A 131 -14.81 4.16 -7.86
N GLY A 132 -14.99 2.86 -8.08
CA GLY A 132 -14.88 2.23 -9.40
C GLY A 132 -13.47 1.82 -9.82
N ILE A 133 -12.46 2.00 -8.96
CA ILE A 133 -11.16 1.37 -9.14
C ILE A 133 -11.36 -0.12 -8.87
N ASN A 134 -11.09 -0.94 -9.88
CA ASN A 134 -11.43 -2.38 -9.83
C ASN A 134 -10.21 -3.29 -10.01
N SER A 135 -9.00 -2.74 -9.95
CA SER A 135 -7.77 -3.51 -10.11
C SER A 135 -6.61 -3.01 -9.26
N ALA A 136 -5.75 -3.95 -8.88
CA ALA A 136 -4.54 -3.70 -8.10
C ALA A 136 -3.37 -4.50 -8.66
N VAL A 137 -2.17 -3.94 -8.62
CA VAL A 137 -0.92 -4.65 -8.94
C VAL A 137 -0.38 -5.25 -7.64
N LEU A 138 -0.28 -6.58 -7.56
CA LEU A 138 0.26 -7.29 -6.40
C LEU A 138 1.39 -8.24 -6.81
N LYS A 139 2.17 -8.67 -5.82
CA LYS A 139 3.29 -9.61 -5.91
C LYS A 139 3.01 -10.79 -4.98
N ASN A 140 3.53 -11.97 -5.27
CA ASN A 140 3.36 -13.15 -4.41
C ASN A 140 3.76 -12.90 -2.93
N HIS A 141 4.85 -12.17 -2.68
CA HIS A 141 5.25 -11.85 -1.31
C HIS A 141 4.31 -10.90 -0.57
N ASN A 142 3.41 -10.18 -1.25
CA ASN A 142 2.37 -9.43 -0.56
C ASN A 142 1.44 -10.37 0.23
N PHE A 143 1.19 -11.58 -0.28
CA PHE A 143 0.42 -12.63 0.41
C PHE A 143 1.19 -13.32 1.54
N LYS A 144 2.51 -13.15 1.59
CA LYS A 144 3.35 -13.61 2.71
C LYS A 144 3.39 -12.58 3.85
N GLN A 145 3.24 -11.30 3.50
CA GLN A 145 3.24 -10.20 4.45
C GLN A 145 1.92 -10.09 5.22
N PHE A 146 0.80 -10.29 4.53
CA PHE A 146 -0.56 -10.30 5.10
C PHE A 146 -1.35 -11.46 4.50
N ARG A 147 -2.37 -11.96 5.22
CA ARG A 147 -3.31 -12.93 4.64
C ARG A 147 -4.29 -12.20 3.74
N LEU A 148 -3.80 -11.69 2.60
CA LEU A 148 -4.56 -10.87 1.68
C LEU A 148 -5.79 -11.59 1.12
N SER A 149 -5.81 -12.93 1.09
CA SER A 149 -6.98 -13.70 0.65
C SER A 149 -8.26 -13.31 1.39
N LYS A 150 -8.16 -12.91 2.68
CA LYS A 150 -9.30 -12.44 3.49
C LYS A 150 -10.04 -11.26 2.86
N TYR A 151 -9.38 -10.45 2.04
CA TYR A 151 -10.04 -9.37 1.33
C TYR A 151 -11.12 -9.90 0.38
N TRP A 152 -10.86 -11.01 -0.31
CA TRP A 152 -11.84 -11.66 -1.17
C TRP A 152 -12.77 -12.57 -0.35
N ASP A 153 -12.22 -13.38 0.55
CA ASP A 153 -12.96 -14.41 1.30
C ASP A 153 -13.92 -13.81 2.35
N GLU A 154 -13.51 -12.75 3.05
CA GLU A 154 -14.21 -12.22 4.23
C GLU A 154 -14.77 -10.80 4.03
N TRP A 155 -14.18 -9.99 3.14
CA TRP A 155 -14.65 -8.63 2.85
C TRP A 155 -15.49 -8.52 1.59
N GLY A 156 -15.68 -9.63 0.86
CA GLY A 156 -16.40 -9.63 -0.42
C GLY A 156 -15.77 -8.70 -1.45
N GLY A 157 -14.44 -8.57 -1.42
CA GLY A 157 -13.66 -7.85 -2.42
C GLY A 157 -13.81 -8.48 -3.81
N LYS A 158 -13.82 -7.65 -4.85
CA LYS A 158 -13.95 -8.02 -6.27
C LYS A 158 -12.82 -7.43 -7.12
N MET A 159 -11.78 -6.89 -6.49
CA MET A 159 -10.59 -6.37 -7.17
C MET A 159 -9.97 -7.46 -8.03
N LYS A 160 -9.71 -7.12 -9.30
CA LYS A 160 -8.91 -7.93 -10.22
C LYS A 160 -7.45 -7.63 -9.97
N TRP A 161 -6.69 -8.58 -9.43
CA TRP A 161 -5.30 -8.32 -9.17
C TRP A 161 -4.41 -8.77 -10.32
N LEU A 162 -3.47 -7.90 -10.69
CA LEU A 162 -2.52 -8.05 -11.77
C LEU A 162 -1.17 -8.44 -11.17
N ALA A 163 -0.63 -9.57 -11.57
CA ALA A 163 0.61 -10.12 -11.05
C ALA A 163 1.84 -9.39 -11.63
N ASP A 164 2.62 -8.77 -10.75
CA ASP A 164 3.95 -8.26 -11.03
C ASP A 164 4.98 -9.37 -10.79
N VAL A 165 5.37 -10.08 -11.86
CA VAL A 165 6.26 -11.25 -11.77
C VAL A 165 7.71 -10.79 -11.69
N ILE A 166 8.18 -10.54 -10.46
CA ILE A 166 9.52 -10.01 -10.18
C ILE A 166 10.55 -11.14 -10.10
N THR A 167 11.35 -11.29 -11.15
CA THR A 167 12.58 -12.11 -11.14
C THR A 167 13.51 -11.69 -12.28
N THR A 168 14.83 -11.72 -12.07
CA THR A 168 15.83 -11.59 -13.15
C THR A 168 16.32 -12.95 -13.66
N ASP A 169 15.89 -14.05 -13.04
CA ASP A 169 16.18 -15.42 -13.45
C ASP A 169 15.02 -15.97 -14.29
N ILE A 170 15.26 -16.08 -15.60
CA ILE A 170 14.27 -16.56 -16.56
C ILE A 170 13.86 -18.02 -16.32
N ASN A 171 14.71 -18.83 -15.67
CA ASN A 171 14.39 -20.24 -15.40
C ASN A 171 13.38 -20.39 -14.25
N GLN A 172 13.22 -19.36 -13.41
CA GLN A 172 12.21 -19.32 -12.35
C GLN A 172 10.90 -18.67 -12.77
N TYR A 173 10.86 -18.02 -13.94
CA TYR A 173 9.74 -17.18 -14.35
C TYR A 173 8.41 -17.96 -14.43
N GLU A 174 8.41 -19.13 -15.07
CA GLU A 174 7.21 -19.97 -15.22
C GLU A 174 6.68 -20.45 -13.86
N ARG A 175 7.56 -20.94 -12.97
CA ARG A 175 7.19 -21.34 -11.61
C ARG A 175 6.55 -20.18 -10.84
N LEU A 176 7.14 -18.99 -10.91
CA LEU A 176 6.60 -17.81 -10.24
C LEU A 176 5.28 -17.38 -10.85
N LEU A 177 5.14 -17.39 -12.18
CA LEU A 177 3.87 -17.09 -12.85
C LEU A 177 2.76 -18.03 -12.36
N VAL A 178 3.02 -19.34 -12.32
CA VAL A 178 2.07 -20.34 -11.82
C VAL A 178 1.67 -20.05 -10.36
N GLU A 179 2.63 -19.74 -9.47
CA GLU A 179 2.34 -19.35 -8.09
C GLU A 179 1.37 -18.15 -8.00
N HIS A 180 1.51 -17.15 -8.89
CA HIS A 180 0.59 -16.01 -8.91
C HIS A 180 -0.81 -16.40 -9.43
N LEU A 181 -0.89 -17.28 -10.43
CA LEU A 181 -2.17 -17.77 -10.95
C LEU A 181 -2.91 -18.62 -9.92
N GLU A 182 -2.21 -19.46 -9.17
CA GLU A 182 -2.77 -20.25 -8.05
C GLU A 182 -3.29 -19.36 -6.92
N LEU A 183 -2.67 -18.19 -6.70
CA LEU A 183 -3.15 -17.16 -5.78
C LEU A 183 -4.31 -16.30 -6.36
N GLY A 184 -4.80 -16.63 -7.56
CA GLY A 184 -5.99 -16.02 -8.17
C GLY A 184 -5.73 -14.76 -8.99
N ALA A 185 -4.52 -14.57 -9.52
CA ALA A 185 -4.23 -13.42 -10.39
C ALA A 185 -5.14 -13.41 -11.62
N SER A 186 -5.69 -12.23 -11.96
CA SER A 186 -6.55 -12.06 -13.14
C SER A 186 -5.76 -11.87 -14.44
N ALA A 187 -4.51 -11.41 -14.33
CA ALA A 187 -3.54 -11.31 -15.41
C ALA A 187 -2.13 -11.18 -14.81
N ALA A 188 -1.11 -11.35 -15.63
CA ALA A 188 0.29 -11.17 -15.26
C ALA A 188 1.01 -10.30 -16.28
N TYR A 189 2.10 -9.66 -15.84
CA TYR A 189 3.01 -8.95 -16.73
C TYR A 189 4.46 -9.17 -16.30
N LEU A 190 5.36 -9.02 -17.28
CA LEU A 190 6.80 -9.06 -17.04
C LEU A 190 7.25 -7.80 -16.32
N TRP A 191 7.89 -7.96 -15.16
CA TRP A 191 8.42 -6.84 -14.40
C TRP A 191 9.40 -6.00 -15.24
N GLY A 192 9.17 -4.68 -15.27
CA GLY A 192 9.96 -3.74 -16.07
C GLY A 192 11.45 -3.78 -15.73
N GLY A 193 11.79 -3.89 -14.43
CA GLY A 193 13.19 -3.93 -14.01
C GLY A 193 13.96 -5.14 -14.56
N ALA A 194 13.32 -6.30 -14.69
CA ALA A 194 13.94 -7.46 -15.33
C ALA A 194 14.12 -7.23 -16.84
N SER A 195 13.12 -6.64 -17.48
CA SER A 195 13.16 -6.29 -18.91
C SER A 195 14.33 -5.35 -19.22
N ASP A 196 14.49 -4.28 -18.45
CA ASP A 196 15.58 -3.31 -18.61
C ASP A 196 16.94 -3.98 -18.41
N ILE A 197 17.11 -4.76 -17.34
CA ILE A 197 18.35 -5.51 -17.06
C ILE A 197 18.69 -6.44 -18.23
N TRP A 198 17.73 -7.20 -18.74
CA TRP A 198 17.96 -8.12 -19.85
C TRP A 198 18.26 -7.37 -21.16
N TYR A 199 17.58 -6.26 -21.43
CA TYR A 199 17.85 -5.44 -22.62
C TYR A 199 19.29 -4.89 -22.61
N HIS A 200 19.70 -4.25 -21.51
CA HIS A 200 21.03 -3.65 -21.39
C HIS A 200 22.18 -4.67 -21.32
N ARG A 201 21.90 -5.90 -20.88
CA ARG A 201 22.88 -7.00 -20.87
C ARG A 201 22.90 -7.82 -22.17
N ASN A 202 22.25 -7.34 -23.24
CA ASN A 202 22.11 -8.03 -24.52
C ASN A 202 21.48 -9.44 -24.39
N LYS A 203 20.59 -9.63 -23.41
CA LYS A 203 19.83 -10.87 -23.14
C LYS A 203 18.36 -10.75 -23.53
N LYS A 204 18.07 -10.06 -24.65
CA LYS A 204 16.70 -9.81 -25.13
C LYS A 204 15.86 -11.09 -25.33
N GLY A 205 16.51 -12.22 -25.58
CA GLY A 205 15.87 -13.54 -25.65
C GLY A 205 15.10 -13.92 -24.38
N ASN A 206 15.49 -13.42 -23.20
CA ASN A 206 14.74 -13.65 -21.96
C ASN A 206 13.39 -12.93 -21.95
N ILE A 207 13.30 -11.74 -22.55
CA ILE A 207 12.03 -11.00 -22.69
C ILE A 207 11.06 -11.80 -23.57
N ILE A 208 11.56 -12.29 -24.70
CA ILE A 208 10.79 -13.14 -25.63
C ILE A 208 10.33 -14.41 -24.92
N LYS A 209 11.24 -15.11 -24.23
CA LYS A 209 10.92 -16.33 -23.48
C LYS A 209 9.85 -16.09 -22.40
N ALA A 210 9.94 -14.99 -21.66
CA ALA A 210 8.93 -14.62 -20.65
C ALA A 210 7.56 -14.35 -21.29
N PHE A 211 7.53 -13.66 -22.45
CA PHE A 211 6.30 -13.45 -23.22
C PHE A 211 5.68 -14.77 -23.70
N GLU A 212 6.47 -15.67 -24.27
CA GLU A 212 5.98 -16.99 -24.73
C GLU A 212 5.48 -17.84 -23.56
N ILE A 213 6.09 -17.75 -22.37
CA ILE A 213 5.57 -18.41 -21.17
C ILE A 213 4.20 -17.84 -20.77
N MET A 214 4.03 -16.52 -20.74
CA MET A 214 2.75 -15.88 -20.36
C MET A 214 1.62 -16.09 -21.37
N LYS A 215 1.96 -16.41 -22.63
CA LYS A 215 1.00 -16.62 -23.70
C LYS A 215 0.33 -18.00 -23.64
N LYS A 216 0.97 -18.98 -23.02
CA LYS A 216 0.41 -20.33 -22.80
C LYS A 216 -0.75 -20.29 -21.84
#